data_AF-A0A4Y8CI72-F1
#
_entry.id   AF-A0A4Y8CI72-F1
#
_cell.length_a   1.000
_cell.length_b   1.000
_cell.length_c   1.000
_cell.angle_alpha   90.00
_cell.angle_beta   90.00
_cell.angle_gamma   90.00
#
_symmetry.space_group_name_H-M   'P 1'
#
loop_
_entity.id
_entity.type
_entity.pdbx_description
1 polymer ?
#
loop_
_entity_poly.entity_id
_entity_poly.type
_entity_poly.pdbx_seq_one_letter_code
_entity_poly.pdbx_strand_id
1 'polypeptide(L)'
;MSYDEAFKTLLISSNAKLNLELNHLVIKQDENIAKLFLKDINIIILESLQASLSSALFNAFAKHKIILLTCDETHSINGVFTPFLGHFQSAKIAKEQINVSAQKKAILWQKIIKNKILNQAFVLKKHNKI
;
A
#
# COMPACT_ATOMS: atom_id res chain seq x y z
N MET A 1 3.81 -14.29 -7.47
CA MET A 1 4.11 -12.91 -7.89
C MET A 1 4.86 -12.22 -6.76
N SER A 2 6.12 -11.86 -7.03
CA SER A 2 6.93 -11.00 -6.16
C SER A 2 6.34 -9.58 -6.22
N TYR A 3 6.55 -8.77 -5.17
CA TYR A 3 6.18 -7.34 -5.16
C TYR A 3 6.95 -6.52 -6.23
N ASP A 4 7.96 -7.12 -6.88
CA ASP A 4 8.96 -6.41 -7.70
C ASP A 4 8.47 -5.90 -9.07
N GLU A 5 7.29 -6.30 -9.56
CA GLU A 5 6.77 -5.85 -10.87
C GLU A 5 5.75 -4.71 -10.78
N ALA A 6 5.11 -4.51 -9.62
CA ALA A 6 4.05 -3.53 -9.45
C ALA A 6 4.62 -2.15 -9.05
N PHE A 7 4.32 -1.10 -9.83
CA PHE A 7 4.93 0.22 -9.65
C PHE A 7 3.92 1.38 -9.61
N LYS A 8 2.66 1.15 -10.01
CA LYS A 8 1.66 2.22 -10.10
C LYS A 8 0.97 2.43 -8.76
N THR A 9 0.88 3.70 -8.35
CA THR A 9 -0.04 4.17 -7.33
C THR A 9 -1.18 4.91 -8.02
N LEU A 10 -2.42 4.49 -7.76
CA LEU A 10 -3.61 5.12 -8.32
C LEU A 10 -4.31 5.95 -7.27
N LEU A 11 -4.64 7.20 -7.59
CA LEU A 11 -5.48 8.07 -6.77
C LEU A 11 -6.85 8.20 -7.43
N ILE A 12 -7.91 7.92 -6.68
CA ILE A 12 -9.29 8.04 -7.14
C ILE A 12 -9.99 9.07 -6.26
N SER A 13 -9.94 10.32 -6.71
CA SER A 13 -10.45 11.50 -6.01
C SER A 13 -11.86 11.92 -6.44
N SER A 14 -12.33 11.44 -7.59
CA SER A 14 -13.67 11.72 -8.11
C SER A 14 -14.56 10.48 -8.05
N ASN A 15 -15.88 10.70 -8.11
CA ASN A 15 -16.86 9.63 -8.19
C ASN A 15 -16.49 8.63 -9.29
N ALA A 16 -16.43 7.36 -8.95
CA ALA A 16 -15.99 6.31 -9.86
C ALA A 16 -16.66 4.97 -9.55
N LYS A 17 -16.98 4.22 -10.61
CA LYS A 17 -17.40 2.83 -10.50
C LYS A 17 -16.26 1.91 -10.91
N LEU A 18 -15.69 1.21 -9.94
CA LEU A 18 -14.58 0.29 -10.16
C LEU A 18 -15.13 -1.11 -10.42
N ASN A 19 -14.68 -1.75 -11.50
CA ASN A 19 -15.00 -3.14 -11.82
C ASN A 19 -13.76 -3.95 -12.21
N LEU A 20 -13.88 -5.27 -12.09
CA LEU A 20 -12.91 -6.22 -12.59
C LEU A 20 -13.31 -6.69 -13.99
N GLU A 21 -12.40 -6.60 -14.96
CA GLU A 21 -12.62 -7.16 -16.30
C GLU A 21 -11.31 -7.72 -16.86
N LEU A 22 -11.26 -9.02 -17.17
CA LEU A 22 -10.09 -9.67 -17.78
C LEU A 22 -8.76 -9.35 -17.08
N ASN A 23 -8.71 -9.46 -15.74
CA ASN A 23 -7.56 -9.09 -14.88
C ASN A 23 -7.13 -7.60 -14.94
N HIS A 24 -8.03 -6.73 -15.39
CA HIS A 24 -7.85 -5.29 -15.30
C HIS A 24 -8.79 -4.69 -14.26
N LEU A 25 -8.28 -3.65 -13.59
CA LEU A 25 -9.11 -2.66 -12.94
C LEU A 25 -9.70 -1.74 -14.01
N VAL A 26 -11.02 -1.74 -14.14
CA VAL A 26 -11.77 -0.82 -14.99
C VAL A 26 -12.36 0.27 -14.10
N ILE A 27 -11.99 1.51 -14.36
CA ILE A 27 -12.46 2.69 -13.63
C ILE A 27 -13.37 3.47 -14.58
N LYS A 28 -14.65 3.58 -14.23
CA LYS A 28 -15.63 4.37 -14.99
C LYS A 28 -15.95 5.66 -14.25
N GLN A 29 -15.80 6.80 -14.91
CA GLN A 29 -16.10 8.14 -14.40
C GLN A 29 -16.83 8.89 -15.51
N ASP A 30 -18.13 9.09 -15.36
CA ASP A 30 -18.99 9.66 -16.41
C ASP A 30 -18.77 8.96 -17.77
N GLU A 31 -18.34 9.71 -18.79
CA GLU A 31 -18.03 9.19 -20.14
C GLU A 31 -16.62 8.60 -20.27
N ASN A 32 -15.77 8.73 -19.25
CA ASN A 32 -14.38 8.26 -19.27
C ASN A 32 -14.27 6.85 -18.71
N ILE A 33 -13.51 6.00 -19.43
CA ILE A 33 -13.18 4.64 -19.00
C ILE A 33 -11.67 4.46 -19.04
N ALA A 34 -11.07 4.20 -17.89
CA ALA A 34 -9.69 3.79 -17.77
C ALA A 34 -9.59 2.29 -17.46
N LYS A 35 -8.61 1.61 -18.06
CA LYS A 35 -8.38 0.17 -17.88
C LYS A 35 -6.91 -0.07 -17.59
N LEU A 36 -6.61 -0.64 -16.42
CA LEU A 36 -5.24 -0.89 -15.96
C LEU A 36 -5.08 -2.36 -15.57
N PHE A 37 -4.00 -2.99 -16.03
CA PHE A 37 -3.66 -4.34 -15.58
C PHE A 37 -3.40 -4.35 -14.07
N LEU A 38 -4.01 -5.29 -13.35
CA LEU A 38 -3.84 -5.40 -11.90
C LEU A 38 -2.39 -5.66 -11.48
N LYS A 39 -1.61 -6.37 -12.31
CA LYS A 39 -0.19 -6.68 -12.03
C LYS A 39 0.69 -5.43 -11.92
N ASP A 40 0.30 -4.32 -12.55
CA ASP A 40 1.10 -3.09 -12.57
C ASP A 40 0.80 -2.20 -11.36
N ILE A 41 -0.29 -2.49 -10.62
CA ILE A 41 -0.81 -1.66 -9.53
C ILE A 41 -0.26 -2.17 -8.21
N ASN A 42 0.33 -1.27 -7.42
CA ASN A 42 0.81 -1.57 -6.07
C ASN A 42 -0.16 -1.04 -5.00
N ILE A 43 -0.55 0.23 -5.15
CA ILE A 43 -1.39 0.94 -4.17
C ILE A 43 -2.54 1.62 -4.90
N ILE A 44 -3.74 1.57 -4.31
CA ILE A 44 -4.89 2.37 -4.71
C ILE A 44 -5.28 3.22 -3.49
N ILE A 45 -5.36 4.53 -3.69
CA ILE A 45 -5.88 5.49 -2.73
C ILE A 45 -7.29 5.86 -3.18
N LEU A 46 -8.28 5.40 -2.44
CA LEU A 46 -9.69 5.68 -2.64
C LEU A 46 -10.09 6.85 -1.75
N GLU A 47 -9.97 8.04 -2.33
CA GLU A 47 -10.27 9.29 -1.65
C GLU A 47 -11.74 9.69 -1.81
N SER A 48 -12.34 9.41 -2.96
CA SER A 48 -13.77 9.68 -3.20
C SER A 48 -14.67 8.74 -2.38
N LEU A 49 -15.47 9.34 -1.49
CA LEU A 49 -16.48 8.63 -0.69
C LEU A 49 -17.68 8.14 -1.51
N GLN A 50 -17.84 8.63 -2.75
CA GLN A 50 -18.90 8.22 -3.66
C GLN A 50 -18.48 7.02 -4.54
N ALA A 51 -17.22 6.60 -4.45
CA ALA A 51 -16.71 5.52 -5.30
C ALA A 51 -17.28 4.16 -4.88
N SER A 52 -17.57 3.32 -5.87
CA SER A 52 -18.12 1.98 -5.65
C SER A 52 -17.17 0.88 -6.11
N LEU A 53 -17.08 -0.20 -5.33
CA LEU A 53 -16.26 -1.37 -5.61
C LEU A 53 -17.09 -2.64 -5.52
N SER A 54 -16.74 -3.64 -6.32
CA SER A 54 -17.32 -4.97 -6.25
C SER A 54 -16.52 -5.90 -5.33
N SER A 55 -17.19 -6.90 -4.74
CA SER A 55 -16.52 -7.97 -3.98
C SER A 55 -15.46 -8.72 -4.80
N ALA A 56 -15.69 -8.85 -6.12
CA ALA A 56 -14.73 -9.44 -7.05
C ALA A 56 -13.40 -8.66 -7.11
N LEU A 57 -13.44 -7.32 -6.99
CA LEU A 57 -12.24 -6.51 -6.92
C LEU A 57 -11.47 -6.71 -5.62
N PHE A 58 -12.14 -6.79 -4.47
CA PHE A 58 -11.46 -7.09 -3.21
C PHE A 58 -10.70 -8.43 -3.28
N ASN A 59 -11.32 -9.46 -3.85
CA ASN A 59 -10.65 -10.74 -4.08
C ASN A 59 -9.45 -10.61 -5.04
N ALA A 60 -9.61 -9.85 -6.12
CA ALA A 60 -8.53 -9.61 -7.07
C ALA A 60 -7.37 -8.84 -6.43
N PHE A 61 -7.65 -7.78 -5.66
CA PHE A 61 -6.66 -7.02 -4.92
C PHE A 61 -5.89 -7.91 -3.95
N ALA A 62 -6.59 -8.78 -3.21
CA ALA A 62 -5.94 -9.73 -2.32
C ALA A 62 -4.99 -10.68 -3.06
N LYS A 63 -5.44 -11.24 -4.20
CA LYS A 63 -4.63 -12.16 -5.03
C LYS A 63 -3.41 -11.48 -5.64
N HIS A 64 -3.55 -10.23 -6.06
CA HIS A 64 -2.49 -9.43 -6.66
C HIS A 64 -1.65 -8.63 -5.64
N LYS A 65 -1.96 -8.73 -4.35
CA LYS A 65 -1.29 -7.99 -3.26
C LYS A 65 -1.37 -6.48 -3.39
N ILE A 66 -2.48 -5.99 -3.97
CA ILE A 66 -2.75 -4.56 -4.09
C ILE A 66 -3.22 -4.05 -2.74
N ILE A 67 -2.58 -2.99 -2.24
CA ILE A 67 -3.01 -2.29 -1.04
C ILE A 67 -4.07 -1.28 -1.42
N LEU A 68 -5.22 -1.31 -0.77
CA LEU A 68 -6.26 -0.29 -0.91
C LEU A 68 -6.30 0.54 0.37
N LEU A 69 -6.08 1.84 0.21
CA LEU A 69 -6.17 2.85 1.27
C LEU A 69 -7.47 3.63 1.06
N THR A 70 -8.28 3.76 2.10
CA THR A 70 -9.49 4.59 2.08
C THR A 70 -9.23 5.90 2.81
N CYS A 71 -9.91 6.98 2.41
CA CYS A 71 -9.89 8.25 3.12
C CYS A 71 -11.22 8.55 3.80
N ASP A 72 -11.19 9.45 4.78
CA ASP A 72 -12.38 10.07 5.36
C ASP A 72 -12.74 11.39 4.65
N GLU A 73 -13.76 12.08 5.18
CA GLU A 73 -14.24 13.40 4.73
C GLU A 73 -13.15 14.49 4.72
N THR A 74 -12.04 14.28 5.44
CA THR A 74 -10.91 15.24 5.51
C THR A 74 -9.80 14.91 4.52
N HIS A 75 -10.03 13.95 3.62
CA HIS A 75 -9.03 13.41 2.70
C HIS A 75 -7.85 12.72 3.41
N SER A 76 -8.03 12.35 4.68
CA SER A 76 -7.03 11.64 5.47
C SER A 76 -7.24 10.14 5.36
N ILE A 77 -6.15 9.38 5.20
CA ILE A 77 -6.22 7.91 5.17
C ILE A 77 -6.79 7.42 6.51
N ASN A 78 -7.94 6.76 6.45
CA ASN A 78 -8.69 6.27 7.62
C ASN A 78 -8.73 4.75 7.71
N GLY A 79 -8.36 4.05 6.63
CA GLY A 79 -8.52 2.62 6.53
C GLY A 79 -7.55 2.00 5.54
N VAL A 80 -7.28 0.71 5.76
CA VAL A 80 -6.44 -0.10 4.89
C VAL A 80 -7.07 -1.48 4.71
N PHE A 81 -7.21 -1.88 3.45
CA PHE A 81 -7.43 -3.26 3.09
C PHE A 81 -6.09 -3.86 2.64
N THR A 82 -5.68 -4.91 3.34
CA THR A 82 -4.45 -5.65 3.06
C THR A 82 -4.74 -7.16 3.05
N PRO A 83 -4.21 -7.93 2.10
CA PRO A 83 -4.36 -9.38 2.11
C PRO A 83 -3.64 -10.03 3.30
N PHE A 84 -4.30 -11.00 3.94
CA PHE A 84 -3.70 -11.77 5.04
C PHE A 84 -2.68 -12.82 4.55
N LEU A 85 -2.95 -13.49 3.43
CA LEU A 85 -2.18 -14.64 2.95
C LEU A 85 -1.46 -14.35 1.63
N GLY A 86 -0.50 -13.43 1.67
CA GLY A 86 0.25 -13.03 0.46
C GLY A 86 1.35 -14.01 0.01
N HIS A 87 1.82 -14.94 0.84
CA HIS A 87 2.94 -15.80 0.46
C HIS A 87 2.89 -17.15 1.18
N PHE A 88 3.30 -18.22 0.49
CA PHE A 88 3.32 -19.57 1.07
C PHE A 88 4.26 -19.68 2.28
N GLN A 89 5.30 -18.83 2.33
CA GLN A 89 6.24 -18.78 3.47
C GLN A 89 5.79 -17.86 4.60
N SER A 90 4.63 -17.18 4.53
CA SER A 90 4.23 -16.20 5.55
C SER A 90 4.25 -16.80 6.97
N ALA A 91 3.77 -18.03 7.14
CA ALA A 91 3.79 -18.72 8.44
C ALA A 91 5.22 -19.03 8.93
N LYS A 92 6.11 -19.46 8.03
CA LYS A 92 7.53 -19.69 8.34
C LYS A 92 8.21 -18.40 8.79
N ILE A 93 8.03 -17.32 8.02
CA ILE A 93 8.60 -16.00 8.30
C ILE A 93 8.06 -15.47 9.64
N ALA A 94 6.76 -15.59 9.90
CA ALA A 94 6.16 -15.18 11.17
C ALA A 94 6.78 -15.93 12.35
N LYS A 95 7.00 -17.24 12.22
CA LYS A 95 7.67 -18.05 13.26
C LYS A 95 9.11 -17.59 13.49
N GLU A 96 9.85 -17.31 12.42
CA GLU A 96 11.21 -16.76 12.51
C GLU A 96 11.22 -15.38 13.20
N GLN A 97 10.26 -14.50 12.89
CA GLN A 97 10.10 -13.18 13.51
C GLN A 97 9.81 -13.25 15.01
N ILE A 98 8.94 -14.18 15.43
CA ILE A 98 8.62 -14.42 16.85
C ILE A 98 9.88 -14.87 17.61
N ASN A 99 10.70 -15.72 17.00
CA ASN A 99 11.91 -16.27 17.59
C ASN A 99 13.11 -15.31 17.61
N VAL A 100 12.99 -14.09 17.07
CA VAL A 100 14.10 -13.11 17.10
C VAL A 100 14.40 -12.70 18.55
N SER A 101 15.67 -12.86 18.95
CA SER A 101 16.13 -12.50 20.30
C SER A 101 15.97 -11.01 20.61
N ALA A 102 15.74 -10.69 21.88
CA ALA A 102 15.62 -9.30 22.34
C ALA A 102 16.88 -8.48 22.02
N GLN A 103 18.08 -9.06 22.17
CA GLN A 103 19.34 -8.41 21.83
C GLN A 103 19.41 -8.02 20.35
N LYS A 104 19.00 -8.92 19.44
CA LYS A 104 18.99 -8.64 18.00
C LYS A 104 17.98 -7.55 17.65
N LYS A 105 16.79 -7.56 18.28
CA LYS A 105 15.80 -6.47 18.14
C LYS A 105 16.38 -5.14 18.60
N ALA A 106 17.06 -5.10 19.75
CA ALA A 106 17.67 -3.89 20.28
C ALA A 106 18.77 -3.31 19.37
N ILE A 107 19.66 -4.16 18.86
CA ILE A 107 20.73 -3.73 17.92
C ILE A 107 20.13 -3.17 16.63
N LEU A 108 19.13 -3.85 16.05
CA LEU A 108 18.46 -3.39 14.83
C LEU A 108 17.72 -2.07 15.06
N TRP A 109 17.00 -1.96 16.17
CA TRP A 109 16.30 -0.73 16.54
C TRP A 109 17.27 0.43 16.74
N GLN A 110 18.38 0.21 17.45
CA GLN A 110 19.42 1.24 17.63
C GLN A 110 19.97 1.72 16.29
N LYS A 111 20.18 0.82 15.33
CA LYS A 111 20.64 1.19 13.98
C LYS A 111 19.62 2.06 13.25
N ILE A 112 18.33 1.72 13.32
CA ILE A 112 17.24 2.51 12.74
C ILE A 112 17.21 3.92 13.36
N ILE A 113 17.32 4.03 14.68
CA ILE A 113 17.29 5.31 15.39
C ILE A 113 18.53 6.16 15.08
N LYS A 114 19.73 5.56 15.02
CA LYS A 114 20.96 6.28 14.61
C LYS A 114 20.79 6.89 13.22
N ASN A 115 20.28 6.12 12.25
CA ASN A 115 20.01 6.63 10.91
C ASN A 115 18.96 7.75 10.90
N LYS A 116 17.88 7.63 11.69
CA LYS A 116 16.88 8.69 11.84
C LYS A 116 17.52 9.99 12.33
N ILE A 117 18.34 9.94 13.37
CA ILE A 117 19.01 11.12 13.95
C ILE A 117 19.97 11.74 12.93
N LEU A 118 20.76 10.93 12.23
CA LEU A 118 21.66 11.42 11.19
C LEU A 118 20.89 12.15 10.07
N ASN A 119 19.77 11.60 9.62
CA ASN A 119 18.91 12.23 8.62
C ASN A 119 18.27 13.53 9.14
N GLN A 120 17.86 13.57 10.41
CA GLN A 120 17.34 14.80 11.03
C GLN A 120 18.42 15.89 11.11
N ALA A 121 19.64 15.54 11.51
CA ALA A 121 20.77 16.47 11.54
C ALA A 121 21.11 16.98 10.13
N PHE A 122 21.10 16.10 9.13
CA PHE A 122 21.29 16.48 7.72
C PHE A 122 20.26 17.51 7.25
N VAL A 123 18.97 17.29 7.55
CA VAL A 123 17.90 18.24 7.19
C VAL A 123 18.10 19.58 7.90
N LEU A 124 18.44 19.59 9.19
CA LEU A 124 18.68 20.83 9.93
C LEU A 124 19.86 21.63 9.37
N LYS A 125 20.98 20.96 9.04
CA LYS A 125 22.13 21.58 8.36
C LYS A 125 21.74 22.17 7.00
N LYS A 126 20.97 21.42 6.21
CA LYS A 126 20.46 21.88 4.91
C LYS A 126 19.62 23.17 5.02
N HIS A 127 18.93 23.35 6.14
CA HIS A 127 18.11 24.52 6.42
C HIS A 127 18.82 25.58 7.30
N ASN A 128 20.15 25.49 7.51
CA ASN A 128 20.95 26.41 8.31
C ASN A 128 20.42 26.60 9.76
N LYS A 129 19.79 25.56 10.33
CA LYS A 129 19.31 25.59 11.72
C LYS A 129 20.33 25.06 12.73
N ILE A 130 21.40 24.43 12.24
CA ILE A 130 22.66 24.05 12.89
C ILE A 130 23.77 23.95 11.84
#